data_AF-K6UTH3-F1
#
_entry.id   AF-K6UTH3-F1
#
_cell.length_a   1.000
_cell.length_b   1.000
_cell.length_c   1.000
_cell.angle_alpha   90.00
_cell.angle_beta   90.00
_cell.angle_gamma   90.00
#
_symmetry.space_group_name_H-M   'P 1'
#
loop_
_entity.id
_entity.type
_entity.pdbx_description
1 polymer ?
#
loop_
_entity_poly.entity_id
_entity_poly.type
_entity_poly.pdbx_seq_one_letter_code
_entity_poly.pdbx_strand_id
1 'polypeptide(L)'
;MQEDAESRIVEKMKNMQGERVSHAIKKSVKNGFISKRMFNVYNDLVKKHCREFTFADVVLTLQAYALSKERNFEVYSILSCRALRLFRGEAEVESKKREDAGGRGGETYDASSFERGGETYDASSFERGGERYEASSFERGGERYGASSFERGGETCETNGGGGIPYDPERHKYIYRYIVASNQLNYSDYELMQLFVEEIKRHFHHYDMKRICMILHALSKLKISDVDLLDRACHHILKNFNQVRCNHINHLISAYSPKTSGGNHEVLLLRLVNYICANVKSMDSISVYNTLVQIGPILQRLSRSGDGSAREEVAVEGEMSNGMGEEVPRRGADDEQREYCHLVKSTHGEDPQAGANGGSNGRSNGGSSGRSNIVDRVVPLLFSRVNTCIAFLSLKQLVKLLCSYRELNYFNYTFVYKRLLLFLLSKLRTQHKALAGEYISILEYVTCLPYVDSNIEEIINIVTVNIPKVLPYNHEHLCRLLHCCKRLQICDDAILSRVDYLVIRNKRNFERVSTVEHASQVSKGICDYLYVNLANERKGI
;
A
#
# COMPACT_ATOMS: atom_id res chain seq x y z
N MET A 1 -22.86 -36.70 7.80
CA MET A 1 -23.52 -35.56 8.48
C MET A 1 -23.33 -34.22 7.75
N GLN A 2 -22.11 -33.68 7.61
CA GLN A 2 -21.92 -32.38 6.92
C GLN A 2 -22.22 -32.46 5.40
N GLU A 3 -21.81 -33.54 4.74
CA GLU A 3 -22.13 -33.78 3.31
C GLU A 3 -23.62 -33.99 3.03
N ASP A 4 -24.34 -34.60 3.98
CA ASP A 4 -25.81 -34.79 3.89
C ASP A 4 -26.55 -33.45 4.03
N ALA A 5 -26.10 -32.61 4.96
CA ALA A 5 -26.66 -31.27 5.15
C ALA A 5 -26.37 -30.38 3.93
N GLU A 6 -25.16 -30.43 3.39
CA GLU A 6 -24.76 -29.70 2.18
C GLU A 6 -25.60 -30.14 0.98
N SER A 7 -25.78 -31.45 0.76
CA SER A 7 -26.57 -31.97 -0.36
C SER A 7 -28.03 -31.50 -0.33
N ARG A 8 -28.65 -31.48 0.86
CA ARG A 8 -30.01 -30.93 1.05
C ARG A 8 -30.09 -29.44 0.75
N ILE A 9 -29.05 -28.67 1.06
CA ILE A 9 -29.01 -27.23 0.77
C ILE A 9 -28.81 -26.99 -0.73
N VAL A 10 -27.90 -27.73 -1.38
CA VAL A 10 -27.69 -27.67 -2.83
C VAL A 10 -29.01 -27.88 -3.57
N GLU A 11 -29.76 -28.93 -3.20
CA GLU A 11 -31.04 -29.23 -3.83
C GLU A 11 -32.07 -28.10 -3.66
N LYS A 12 -32.17 -27.54 -2.45
CA LYS A 12 -33.02 -26.36 -2.18
C LYS A 12 -32.61 -25.12 -2.97
N MET A 13 -31.31 -24.94 -3.23
CA MET A 13 -30.78 -23.77 -3.92
C MET A 13 -30.93 -23.83 -5.43
N LYS A 14 -30.79 -25.01 -6.05
CA LYS A 14 -30.89 -25.19 -7.51
C LYS A 14 -32.23 -24.72 -8.10
N ASN A 15 -33.31 -24.86 -7.33
CA ASN A 15 -34.67 -24.52 -7.76
C ASN A 15 -35.17 -23.19 -7.19
N MET A 16 -34.25 -22.35 -6.66
CA MET A 16 -34.61 -21.10 -6.02
C MET A 16 -34.97 -20.01 -7.04
N GLN A 17 -35.99 -19.20 -6.70
CA GLN A 17 -36.37 -18.02 -7.47
C GLN A 17 -35.38 -16.87 -7.23
N GLY A 18 -35.15 -16.03 -8.25
CA GLY A 18 -34.09 -15.03 -8.28
C GLY A 18 -34.08 -14.06 -7.11
N GLU A 19 -35.25 -13.58 -6.68
CA GLU A 19 -35.43 -12.63 -5.57
C GLU A 19 -34.82 -13.10 -4.24
N ARG A 20 -34.67 -14.42 -4.04
CA ARG A 20 -34.16 -15.00 -2.79
C ARG A 20 -32.70 -15.43 -2.87
N VAL A 21 -32.10 -15.41 -4.06
CA VAL A 21 -30.78 -15.97 -4.32
C VAL A 21 -29.70 -15.26 -3.51
N SER A 22 -29.64 -13.93 -3.55
CA SER A 22 -28.62 -13.12 -2.87
C SER A 22 -28.58 -13.39 -1.36
N HIS A 23 -29.77 -13.40 -0.74
CA HIS A 23 -29.97 -13.67 0.68
C HIS A 23 -29.63 -15.11 1.05
N ALA A 24 -30.01 -16.08 0.21
CA ALA A 24 -29.69 -17.48 0.43
C ALA A 24 -28.20 -17.75 0.36
N ILE A 25 -27.50 -17.23 -0.66
CA ILE A 25 -26.03 -17.32 -0.78
C ILE A 25 -25.37 -16.74 0.46
N LYS A 26 -25.73 -15.51 0.84
CA LYS A 26 -25.13 -14.85 2.01
C LYS A 26 -25.38 -15.61 3.31
N LYS A 27 -26.59 -16.13 3.51
CA LYS A 27 -26.93 -16.94 4.70
C LYS A 27 -26.17 -18.26 4.71
N SER A 28 -26.05 -18.92 3.57
CA SER A 28 -25.34 -20.19 3.41
C SER A 28 -23.85 -20.03 3.74
N VAL A 29 -23.19 -19.02 3.16
CA VAL A 29 -21.78 -18.72 3.48
C VAL A 29 -21.58 -18.37 4.95
N LYS A 30 -22.47 -17.56 5.56
CA LYS A 30 -22.40 -17.25 6.99
C LYS A 30 -22.52 -18.48 7.89
N ASN A 31 -23.23 -19.50 7.44
CA ASN A 31 -23.38 -20.77 8.14
C ASN A 31 -22.25 -21.77 7.85
N GLY A 32 -21.19 -21.35 7.14
CA GLY A 32 -20.00 -22.17 6.89
C GLY A 32 -20.09 -23.07 5.65
N PHE A 33 -21.12 -22.94 4.81
CA PHE A 33 -21.23 -23.70 3.56
C PHE A 33 -20.38 -23.07 2.45
N ILE A 34 -19.06 -23.26 2.56
CA ILE A 34 -18.02 -22.63 1.71
C ILE A 34 -17.22 -23.64 0.86
N SER A 35 -17.75 -24.85 0.66
CA SER A 35 -17.09 -25.85 -0.17
C SER A 35 -17.04 -25.43 -1.65
N LYS A 36 -16.09 -25.98 -2.43
CA LYS A 36 -16.02 -25.76 -3.88
C LYS A 36 -17.34 -26.16 -4.57
N ARG A 37 -17.97 -27.24 -4.11
CA ARG A 37 -19.28 -27.70 -4.62
C ARG A 37 -20.37 -26.65 -4.40
N MET A 38 -20.41 -26.03 -3.22
CA MET A 38 -21.35 -24.95 -2.93
C MET A 38 -21.08 -23.71 -3.80
N PHE A 39 -19.83 -23.32 -3.98
CA PHE A 39 -19.50 -22.18 -4.83
C PHE A 39 -19.86 -22.40 -6.30
N ASN A 40 -19.77 -23.62 -6.83
CA ASN A 40 -20.29 -23.91 -8.16
C ASN A 40 -21.80 -23.60 -8.26
N VAL A 41 -22.59 -24.02 -7.26
CA VAL A 41 -24.03 -23.72 -7.22
C VAL A 41 -24.29 -22.23 -7.09
N TYR A 42 -23.53 -21.51 -6.26
CA TYR A 42 -23.65 -20.06 -6.13
C TYR A 42 -23.33 -19.35 -7.45
N ASN A 43 -22.24 -19.75 -8.12
CA ASN A 43 -21.84 -19.17 -9.40
C ASN A 43 -22.95 -19.35 -10.46
N ASP A 44 -23.51 -20.55 -10.57
CA ASP A 44 -24.60 -20.85 -11.50
C ASP A 44 -25.85 -20.01 -11.21
N LEU A 45 -26.21 -19.87 -9.94
CA LEU A 45 -27.34 -19.03 -9.54
C LEU A 45 -27.13 -17.55 -9.83
N VAL A 46 -25.92 -17.04 -9.59
CA VAL A 46 -25.59 -15.65 -9.94
C VAL A 46 -25.68 -15.46 -11.44
N LYS A 47 -25.06 -16.34 -12.25
CA LYS A 47 -25.13 -16.25 -13.72
C LYS A 47 -26.58 -16.28 -14.23
N LYS A 48 -27.41 -17.15 -13.65
CA LYS A 48 -28.81 -17.31 -14.04
C LYS A 48 -29.69 -16.11 -13.66
N HIS A 49 -29.53 -15.56 -12.46
CA HIS A 49 -30.46 -14.58 -11.88
C HIS A 49 -29.91 -13.15 -11.76
N CYS A 50 -28.67 -12.87 -12.17
CA CYS A 50 -28.06 -11.54 -12.00
C CYS A 50 -28.87 -10.40 -12.65
N ARG A 51 -29.58 -10.67 -13.75
CA ARG A 51 -30.44 -9.66 -14.41
C ARG A 51 -31.59 -9.17 -13.52
N GLU A 52 -32.05 -9.98 -12.58
CA GLU A 52 -33.13 -9.66 -11.64
C GLU A 52 -32.61 -8.99 -10.37
N PHE A 53 -31.29 -8.97 -10.15
CA PHE A 53 -30.72 -8.44 -8.93
C PHE A 53 -30.91 -6.93 -8.84
N THR A 54 -31.36 -6.48 -7.67
CA THR A 54 -31.28 -5.07 -7.26
C THR A 54 -29.85 -4.73 -6.86
N PHE A 55 -29.57 -3.44 -6.63
CA PHE A 55 -28.24 -3.03 -6.15
C PHE A 55 -27.93 -3.66 -4.77
N ALA A 56 -28.95 -3.82 -3.93
CA ALA A 56 -28.83 -4.51 -2.66
C ALA A 56 -28.41 -5.97 -2.85
N ASP A 57 -29.02 -6.69 -3.80
CA ASP A 57 -28.71 -8.10 -4.10
C ASP A 57 -27.27 -8.29 -4.58
N VAL A 58 -26.82 -7.39 -5.47
CA VAL A 58 -25.43 -7.37 -5.94
C VAL A 58 -24.47 -7.22 -4.76
N VAL A 59 -24.71 -6.25 -3.88
CA VAL A 59 -23.86 -6.01 -2.71
C VAL A 59 -23.90 -7.17 -1.72
N LEU A 60 -25.08 -7.76 -1.46
CA LEU A 60 -25.20 -8.90 -0.57
C LEU A 60 -24.43 -10.12 -1.09
N THR A 61 -24.50 -10.36 -2.39
CA THR A 61 -23.77 -11.44 -3.06
C THR A 61 -22.28 -11.18 -2.98
N LEU A 62 -21.80 -9.98 -3.35
CA LEU A 62 -20.38 -9.63 -3.29
C LEU A 62 -19.82 -9.77 -1.86
N GLN A 63 -20.58 -9.35 -0.85
CA GLN A 63 -20.22 -9.55 0.56
C GLN A 63 -20.10 -11.03 0.95
N ALA A 64 -20.91 -11.92 0.38
CA ALA A 64 -20.81 -13.35 0.65
C ALA A 64 -19.47 -13.92 0.14
N TYR A 65 -19.07 -13.57 -1.08
CA TYR A 65 -17.77 -13.95 -1.64
C TYR A 65 -16.60 -13.34 -0.85
N ALA A 66 -16.77 -12.09 -0.39
CA ALA A 66 -15.77 -11.43 0.45
C ALA A 66 -15.56 -12.13 1.80
N LEU A 67 -16.64 -12.62 2.43
CA LEU A 67 -16.59 -13.36 3.69
C LEU A 67 -15.85 -14.70 3.58
N SER A 68 -16.03 -15.43 2.47
CA SER A 68 -15.35 -16.71 2.23
C SER A 68 -13.94 -16.56 1.65
N LYS A 69 -13.58 -15.36 1.18
CA LYS A 69 -12.37 -15.07 0.39
C LYS A 69 -12.28 -15.90 -0.90
N GLU A 70 -13.43 -16.33 -1.43
CA GLU A 70 -13.49 -17.10 -2.68
C GLU A 70 -13.26 -16.17 -3.86
N ARG A 71 -12.18 -16.41 -4.64
CA ARG A 71 -11.79 -15.61 -5.80
C ARG A 71 -12.42 -16.12 -7.09
N ASN A 72 -13.43 -15.39 -7.58
CA ASN A 72 -14.06 -15.67 -8.87
C ASN A 72 -14.29 -14.37 -9.66
N PHE A 73 -13.31 -14.02 -10.50
CA PHE A 73 -13.33 -12.78 -11.28
C PHE A 73 -14.47 -12.71 -12.29
N GLU A 74 -14.92 -13.85 -12.83
CA GLU A 74 -16.07 -13.89 -13.74
C GLU A 74 -17.34 -13.42 -13.02
N VAL A 75 -17.60 -13.95 -11.83
CA VAL A 75 -18.75 -13.53 -11.01
C VAL A 75 -18.63 -12.06 -10.62
N TYR A 76 -17.43 -11.59 -10.27
CA TYR A 76 -17.24 -10.18 -9.90
C TYR A 76 -17.55 -9.24 -11.05
N SER A 77 -17.09 -9.57 -12.26
CA SER A 77 -17.38 -8.79 -13.48
C SER A 77 -18.87 -8.80 -13.82
N ILE A 78 -19.55 -9.93 -13.67
CA ILE A 78 -21.01 -10.00 -13.84
C ILE A 78 -21.72 -9.06 -12.85
N LEU A 79 -21.30 -9.06 -11.59
CA LEU A 79 -21.86 -8.23 -10.55
C LEU A 79 -21.52 -6.73 -10.72
N SER A 80 -20.31 -6.38 -11.17
CA SER A 80 -19.94 -4.98 -11.44
C SER A 80 -20.70 -4.41 -12.62
N CYS A 81 -20.82 -5.16 -13.73
CA CYS A 81 -21.62 -4.74 -14.88
C CYS A 81 -23.08 -4.51 -14.49
N ARG A 82 -23.66 -5.39 -13.66
CA ARG A 82 -25.02 -5.20 -13.16
C ARG A 82 -25.13 -3.96 -12.27
N ALA A 83 -24.19 -3.76 -11.34
CA ALA A 83 -24.17 -2.57 -10.50
C ALA A 83 -24.06 -1.28 -11.32
N LEU A 84 -23.22 -1.26 -12.36
CA LEU A 84 -23.03 -0.13 -13.25
C LEU A 84 -24.33 0.25 -13.98
N ARG A 85 -25.02 -0.73 -14.58
CA ARG A 85 -26.32 -0.51 -15.24
C ARG A 85 -27.40 0.00 -14.29
N LEU A 86 -27.44 -0.54 -13.06
CA LEU A 86 -28.35 -0.08 -12.02
C LEU A 86 -28.03 1.37 -11.60
N PHE A 87 -26.73 1.71 -11.49
CA PHE A 87 -26.31 3.06 -11.11
C PHE A 87 -26.60 4.12 -12.17
N ARG A 88 -26.60 3.74 -13.44
CA ARG A 88 -26.94 4.62 -14.57
C ARG A 88 -28.43 4.72 -14.85
N GLY A 89 -29.27 3.91 -14.21
CA GLY A 89 -30.70 3.82 -14.50
C GLY A 89 -31.03 3.08 -15.81
N GLU A 90 -30.04 2.49 -16.48
CA GLU A 90 -30.20 1.73 -17.73
C GLU A 90 -31.04 0.46 -17.52
N ALA A 91 -31.00 -0.11 -16.32
CA ALA A 91 -31.75 -1.31 -15.96
C ALA A 91 -33.28 -1.11 -15.99
N GLU A 92 -33.76 0.09 -15.65
CA GLU A 92 -35.20 0.40 -15.65
C GLU A 92 -35.72 0.63 -17.08
N VAL A 93 -34.86 1.15 -17.96
CA VAL A 93 -35.16 1.36 -19.38
C VAL A 93 -35.27 0.02 -20.13
N GLU A 94 -34.42 -0.95 -19.79
CA GLU A 94 -34.45 -2.30 -20.39
C GLU A 94 -35.70 -3.09 -19.96
N SER A 95 -36.13 -2.95 -18.69
CA SER A 95 -37.37 -3.57 -18.20
C SER A 95 -38.61 -2.99 -18.90
N LYS A 96 -38.70 -1.66 -19.05
CA LYS A 96 -39.81 -1.01 -19.77
C LYS A 96 -39.86 -1.42 -21.25
N LYS A 97 -38.72 -1.48 -21.94
CA LYS A 97 -38.64 -1.97 -23.32
C LYS A 97 -39.11 -3.42 -23.49
N ARG A 98 -38.97 -4.28 -22.47
CA ARG A 98 -39.44 -5.68 -22.52
C ARG A 98 -40.94 -5.82 -22.26
N GLU A 99 -41.48 -4.97 -21.40
CA GLU A 99 -42.94 -4.87 -21.20
C GLU A 99 -43.61 -4.39 -22.48
N ASP A 100 -42.99 -3.45 -23.21
CA ASP A 100 -43.47 -2.95 -24.49
C ASP A 100 -43.24 -3.93 -25.66
N ALA A 101 -42.20 -4.77 -25.61
CA ALA A 101 -41.82 -5.66 -26.72
C ALA A 101 -42.40 -7.07 -26.68
N GLY A 102 -43.32 -7.39 -25.75
CA GLY A 102 -44.02 -8.69 -25.73
C GLY A 102 -43.07 -9.88 -25.57
N GLY A 103 -42.65 -10.15 -24.33
CA GLY A 103 -41.59 -11.09 -23.98
C GLY A 103 -41.54 -12.41 -24.77
N ARG A 104 -40.55 -12.53 -25.66
CA ARG A 104 -39.91 -13.78 -26.08
C ARG A 104 -38.46 -13.49 -26.49
N GLY A 105 -37.51 -14.15 -25.83
CA GLY A 105 -36.11 -14.07 -26.22
C GLY A 105 -35.17 -14.56 -25.13
N GLY A 106 -35.00 -15.88 -25.05
CA GLY A 106 -33.84 -16.46 -24.39
C GLY A 106 -32.63 -16.29 -25.31
N GLU A 107 -31.74 -15.37 -24.96
CA GLU A 107 -30.43 -15.25 -25.59
C GLU A 107 -29.35 -15.76 -24.64
N THR A 108 -28.68 -16.80 -25.08
CA THR A 108 -27.40 -17.29 -24.57
C THR A 108 -26.32 -16.24 -24.79
N TYR A 109 -25.58 -15.90 -23.73
CA TYR A 109 -24.43 -15.00 -23.82
C TYR A 109 -23.26 -15.69 -24.52
N ASP A 110 -22.73 -15.03 -25.56
CA ASP A 110 -21.39 -15.29 -26.07
C ASP A 110 -20.37 -14.57 -25.17
N ALA A 111 -19.46 -15.34 -24.58
CA ALA A 111 -18.45 -14.86 -23.63
C ALA A 111 -17.27 -14.12 -24.32
N SER A 112 -17.31 -13.97 -25.64
CA SER A 112 -16.21 -13.46 -26.46
C SER A 112 -15.97 -11.94 -26.39
N SER A 113 -16.87 -11.15 -25.76
CA SER A 113 -16.79 -9.68 -25.76
C SER A 113 -16.11 -9.06 -24.52
N PHE A 114 -15.65 -9.87 -23.55
CA PHE A 114 -15.34 -9.41 -22.18
C PHE A 114 -13.86 -9.16 -21.85
N GLU A 115 -12.98 -9.00 -22.84
CA GLU A 115 -11.53 -8.81 -22.59
C GLU A 115 -11.08 -7.35 -22.36
N ARG A 116 -11.96 -6.38 -22.15
CA ARG A 116 -11.56 -5.00 -21.83
C ARG A 116 -12.23 -4.48 -20.56
N GLY A 117 -11.55 -4.63 -19.41
CA GLY A 117 -11.90 -3.90 -18.19
C GLY A 117 -11.40 -4.51 -16.87
N GLY A 118 -11.02 -5.79 -16.85
CA GLY A 118 -10.42 -6.41 -15.67
C GLY A 118 -8.90 -6.29 -15.69
N GLU A 119 -8.34 -5.24 -15.10
CA GLU A 119 -6.90 -5.22 -14.82
C GLU A 119 -6.58 -6.29 -13.76
N THR A 120 -5.98 -7.38 -14.22
CA THR A 120 -5.40 -8.40 -13.35
C THR A 120 -4.13 -7.84 -12.71
N TYR A 121 -4.20 -7.46 -11.44
CA TYR A 121 -3.01 -7.24 -10.64
C TYR A 121 -2.50 -8.58 -10.12
N ASP A 122 -1.42 -9.07 -10.74
CA ASP A 122 -0.68 -10.24 -10.26
C ASP A 122 -0.17 -9.98 -8.83
N ALA A 123 -0.32 -10.98 -7.96
CA ALA A 123 0.09 -10.94 -6.57
C ALA A 123 1.62 -11.02 -6.38
N SER A 124 2.39 -11.02 -7.48
CA SER A 124 3.84 -11.03 -7.51
C SER A 124 4.48 -9.63 -7.59
N SER A 125 3.72 -8.57 -7.86
CA SER A 125 4.24 -7.20 -8.01
C SER A 125 4.06 -6.37 -6.73
N PHE A 126 4.89 -6.65 -5.73
CA PHE A 126 5.01 -5.82 -4.53
C PHE A 126 6.46 -5.39 -4.32
N GLU A 127 7.03 -4.70 -5.32
CA GLU A 127 8.22 -3.85 -5.15
C GLU A 127 7.89 -2.45 -5.68
N ARG A 128 8.34 -1.43 -4.95
CA ARG A 128 7.91 -0.04 -5.07
C ARG A 128 8.99 0.74 -5.82
N GLY A 129 8.69 1.19 -7.03
CA GLY A 129 9.35 2.28 -7.77
C GLY A 129 8.30 2.79 -8.77
N GLY A 130 7.98 4.08 -8.91
CA GLY A 130 8.88 5.21 -8.97
C GLY A 130 9.19 5.54 -10.44
N GLU A 131 8.18 5.71 -11.30
CA GLU A 131 8.39 6.21 -12.66
C GLU A 131 7.53 7.46 -12.93
N ARG A 132 8.22 8.45 -13.49
CA ARG A 132 7.71 9.73 -13.96
C ARG A 132 6.87 9.49 -15.21
N TYR A 133 5.69 10.08 -15.26
CA TYR A 133 5.10 10.45 -16.55
C TYR A 133 5.48 11.91 -16.81
N GLU A 134 6.38 12.13 -17.76
CA GLU A 134 6.55 13.43 -18.38
C GLU A 134 5.28 13.74 -19.17
N ALA A 135 4.57 14.78 -18.73
CA ALA A 135 3.44 15.32 -19.46
C ALA A 135 3.98 16.16 -20.62
N SER A 136 3.76 15.68 -21.85
CA SER A 136 3.88 16.50 -23.04
C SER A 136 2.73 17.50 -23.07
N SER A 137 3.14 18.77 -23.03
CA SER A 137 2.47 20.01 -23.38
C SER A 137 1.24 19.90 -24.29
N PHE A 138 0.11 20.40 -23.79
CA PHE A 138 -0.90 21.07 -24.62
C PHE A 138 -1.36 22.35 -23.91
N GLU A 139 -0.97 23.48 -24.50
CA GLU A 139 -1.43 24.82 -24.13
C GLU A 139 -2.88 25.02 -24.58
N ARG A 140 -3.76 25.48 -23.67
CA ARG A 140 -4.75 26.53 -23.99
C ARG A 140 -5.47 27.08 -22.76
N GLY A 141 -5.31 28.41 -22.57
CA GLY A 141 -6.20 29.38 -21.90
C GLY A 141 -6.76 29.01 -20.51
N GLY A 142 -6.39 29.64 -19.40
CA GLY A 142 -6.18 31.06 -19.21
C GLY A 142 -7.51 31.74 -18.88
N GLU A 143 -7.89 31.78 -17.60
CA GLU A 143 -8.72 32.87 -17.04
C GLU A 143 -8.56 32.95 -15.52
N ARG A 144 -8.22 34.17 -15.08
CA ARG A 144 -7.91 34.57 -13.70
C ARG A 144 -9.18 35.08 -13.01
N TYR A 145 -9.44 34.64 -11.79
CA TYR A 145 -10.04 35.44 -10.71
C TYR A 145 -9.39 34.92 -9.41
N GLY A 146 -8.62 35.69 -8.65
CA GLY A 146 -8.94 37.00 -8.09
C GLY A 146 -9.20 36.79 -6.60
N ALA A 147 -8.13 36.85 -5.78
CA ALA A 147 -8.22 36.74 -4.34
C ALA A 147 -9.00 37.92 -3.74
N SER A 148 -9.91 37.66 -2.80
CA SER A 148 -10.31 38.66 -1.81
C SER A 148 -10.73 38.01 -0.48
N SER A 149 -9.97 38.39 0.55
CA SER A 149 -10.33 38.68 1.96
C SER A 149 -11.49 37.95 2.66
N PHE A 150 -11.13 37.33 3.78
CA PHE A 150 -11.93 37.04 4.97
C PHE A 150 -12.88 38.18 5.37
N GLU A 151 -14.11 37.85 5.72
CA GLU A 151 -14.77 38.32 6.96
C GLU A 151 -15.77 37.28 7.51
N ARG A 152 -16.07 37.47 8.79
CA ARG A 152 -16.63 36.57 9.80
C ARG A 152 -18.16 36.62 9.78
N GLY A 153 -18.83 35.46 9.84
CA GLY A 153 -20.27 35.39 10.12
C GLY A 153 -20.77 33.95 10.01
N GLY A 154 -21.23 33.38 11.12
CA GLY A 154 -21.90 32.08 11.09
C GLY A 154 -23.31 32.26 10.59
N GLU A 155 -23.70 31.51 9.56
CA GLU A 155 -25.10 31.34 9.17
C GLU A 155 -25.26 30.05 8.36
N THR A 156 -26.42 29.46 8.55
CA THR A 156 -26.92 28.18 8.05
C THR A 156 -26.80 28.04 6.54
N CYS A 157 -26.14 26.97 6.08
CA CYS A 157 -26.19 26.57 4.67
C CYS A 157 -27.54 25.91 4.38
N GLU A 158 -28.57 26.74 4.12
CA GLU A 158 -29.66 26.30 3.26
C GLU A 158 -29.22 26.40 1.79
N THR A 159 -29.60 25.33 1.09
CA THR A 159 -29.43 25.04 -0.32
C THR A 159 -29.77 26.19 -1.25
N ASN A 160 -28.97 26.40 -2.30
CA ASN A 160 -29.48 26.78 -3.61
C ASN A 160 -28.50 26.40 -4.74
N GLY A 161 -29.03 25.76 -5.79
CA GLY A 161 -28.47 25.87 -7.15
C GLY A 161 -27.74 24.67 -7.74
N GLY A 162 -28.38 23.50 -7.82
CA GLY A 162 -27.96 22.43 -8.72
C GLY A 162 -28.88 21.22 -8.56
N GLY A 163 -29.45 20.70 -9.65
CA GLY A 163 -30.34 19.53 -9.67
C GLY A 163 -29.64 18.24 -9.25
N GLY A 164 -29.13 18.20 -8.03
CA GLY A 164 -28.51 17.05 -7.42
C GLY A 164 -29.58 16.07 -6.93
N ILE A 165 -29.34 14.79 -7.17
CA ILE A 165 -30.14 13.70 -6.61
C ILE A 165 -30.14 13.87 -5.07
N PRO A 166 -31.30 13.84 -4.40
CA PRO A 166 -31.36 13.94 -2.95
C PRO A 166 -30.64 12.76 -2.29
N TYR A 167 -30.09 13.00 -1.09
CA TYR A 167 -29.39 11.96 -0.35
C TYR A 167 -30.31 10.77 -0.03
N ASP A 168 -29.94 9.58 -0.53
CA ASP A 168 -30.58 8.31 -0.16
C ASP A 168 -29.68 7.51 0.80
N PRO A 169 -30.04 7.39 2.09
CA PRO A 169 -29.26 6.65 3.08
C PRO A 169 -29.01 5.18 2.72
N GLU A 170 -29.98 4.50 2.08
CA GLU A 170 -29.84 3.08 1.74
C GLU A 170 -28.89 2.91 0.56
N ARG A 171 -29.03 3.71 -0.50
CA ARG A 171 -28.08 3.71 -1.62
C ARG A 171 -26.64 3.92 -1.13
N HIS A 172 -26.40 4.94 -0.29
CA HIS A 172 -25.07 5.24 0.23
C HIS A 172 -24.50 4.16 1.14
N LYS A 173 -25.37 3.46 1.90
CA LYS A 173 -25.00 2.27 2.68
C LYS A 173 -24.57 1.11 1.79
N TYR A 174 -25.22 0.91 0.64
CA TYR A 174 -24.83 -0.10 -0.33
C TYR A 174 -23.54 0.25 -1.08
N ILE A 175 -23.35 1.51 -1.49
CA ILE A 175 -22.07 2.00 -2.07
C ILE A 175 -20.91 1.68 -1.13
N TYR A 176 -21.04 2.10 0.13
CA TYR A 176 -20.02 1.84 1.16
C TYR A 176 -19.70 0.35 1.30
N ARG A 177 -20.74 -0.50 1.36
CA ARG A 177 -20.58 -1.94 1.50
C ARG A 177 -19.96 -2.59 0.26
N TYR A 178 -20.27 -2.08 -0.93
CA TYR A 178 -19.66 -2.52 -2.19
C TYR A 178 -18.16 -2.26 -2.15
N ILE A 179 -17.73 -1.02 -1.91
CA ILE A 179 -16.32 -0.61 -1.89
C ILE A 179 -15.52 -1.46 -0.88
N VAL A 180 -16.07 -1.69 0.31
CA VAL A 180 -15.41 -2.53 1.34
C VAL A 180 -15.30 -3.99 0.90
N ALA A 181 -16.33 -4.55 0.26
CA ALA A 181 -16.29 -5.92 -0.26
C ALA A 181 -15.29 -6.05 -1.42
N SER A 182 -15.27 -5.10 -2.35
CA SER A 182 -14.28 -4.98 -3.42
C SER A 182 -12.84 -5.00 -2.90
N ASN A 183 -12.54 -4.23 -1.85
CA ASN A 183 -11.23 -4.24 -1.21
C ASN A 183 -10.88 -5.62 -0.61
N GLN A 184 -11.82 -6.29 0.04
CA GLN A 184 -11.59 -7.64 0.59
C GLN A 184 -11.31 -8.69 -0.49
N LEU A 185 -11.92 -8.51 -1.66
CA LEU A 185 -11.76 -9.38 -2.82
C LEU A 185 -10.55 -9.03 -3.69
N ASN A 186 -9.93 -7.87 -3.45
CA ASN A 186 -8.89 -7.29 -4.32
C ASN A 186 -9.38 -7.19 -5.78
N TYR A 187 -10.59 -6.67 -5.95
CA TYR A 187 -11.25 -6.48 -7.23
C TYR A 187 -11.90 -5.11 -7.29
N SER A 188 -11.69 -4.39 -8.38
CA SER A 188 -12.31 -3.09 -8.65
C SER A 188 -12.65 -2.96 -10.12
N ASP A 189 -13.85 -2.47 -10.37
CA ASP A 189 -14.25 -1.93 -11.67
C ASP A 189 -14.01 -0.41 -11.63
N TYR A 190 -13.08 0.09 -12.42
CA TYR A 190 -12.62 1.48 -12.32
C TYR A 190 -13.77 2.47 -12.56
N GLU A 191 -14.57 2.24 -13.61
CA GLU A 191 -15.66 3.13 -14.00
C GLU A 191 -16.75 3.20 -12.91
N LEU A 192 -17.18 2.06 -12.39
CA LEU A 192 -18.13 2.01 -11.29
C LEU A 192 -17.60 2.70 -10.03
N MET A 193 -16.32 2.52 -9.73
CA MET A 193 -15.69 3.15 -8.58
C MET A 193 -15.62 4.67 -8.70
N GLN A 194 -15.37 5.20 -9.89
CA GLN A 194 -15.43 6.65 -10.14
C GLN A 194 -16.84 7.20 -9.88
N LEU A 195 -17.89 6.52 -10.35
CA LEU A 195 -19.27 6.91 -10.07
C LEU A 195 -19.58 6.91 -8.56
N PHE A 196 -19.09 5.92 -7.83
CA PHE A 196 -19.24 5.89 -6.37
C PHE A 196 -18.49 7.02 -5.68
N VAL A 197 -17.27 7.33 -6.13
CA VAL A 197 -16.48 8.45 -5.60
C VAL A 197 -17.21 9.77 -5.81
N GLU A 198 -17.76 10.03 -6.99
CA GLU A 198 -18.56 11.23 -7.27
C GLU A 198 -19.79 11.35 -6.35
N GLU A 199 -20.53 10.25 -6.18
CA GLU A 199 -21.71 10.25 -5.31
C GLU A 199 -21.31 10.49 -3.84
N ILE A 200 -20.21 9.88 -3.39
CA ILE A 200 -19.67 10.11 -2.04
C ILE A 200 -19.25 11.57 -1.86
N LYS A 201 -18.61 12.20 -2.85
CA LYS A 201 -18.19 13.62 -2.77
C LYS A 201 -19.38 14.56 -2.56
N ARG A 202 -20.52 14.29 -3.21
CA ARG A 202 -21.75 15.10 -3.09
C ARG A 202 -22.37 15.04 -1.69
N HIS A 203 -22.36 13.86 -1.07
CA HIS A 203 -23.03 13.61 0.21
C HIS A 203 -22.06 13.27 1.34
N PHE A 204 -20.82 13.74 1.23
CA PHE A 204 -19.71 13.35 2.09
C PHE A 204 -20.00 13.58 3.59
N HIS A 205 -20.69 14.69 3.90
CA HIS A 205 -21.02 15.11 5.26
C HIS A 205 -22.03 14.20 5.98
N HIS A 206 -22.75 13.32 5.26
CA HIS A 206 -23.67 12.35 5.85
C HIS A 206 -22.98 11.07 6.33
N TYR A 207 -21.70 10.86 6.00
CA TYR A 207 -20.95 9.69 6.45
C TYR A 207 -20.36 9.91 7.84
N ASP A 208 -20.54 8.92 8.71
CA ASP A 208 -19.82 8.89 9.99
C ASP A 208 -18.30 8.70 9.79
N MET A 209 -17.52 9.11 10.80
CA MET A 209 -16.05 9.05 10.75
C MET A 209 -15.51 7.64 10.45
N LYS A 210 -16.17 6.59 10.97
CA LYS A 210 -15.75 5.21 10.75
C LYS A 210 -15.90 4.83 9.27
N ARG A 211 -17.04 5.15 8.65
CA ARG A 211 -17.28 4.89 7.22
C ARG A 211 -16.30 5.66 6.35
N ILE A 212 -16.06 6.94 6.65
CA ILE A 212 -15.07 7.76 5.91
C ILE A 212 -13.71 7.07 5.93
N CYS A 213 -13.17 6.74 7.10
CA CYS A 213 -11.86 6.09 7.20
C CYS A 213 -11.83 4.76 6.44
N MET A 214 -12.89 3.95 6.53
CA MET A 214 -12.96 2.66 5.82
C MET A 214 -13.05 2.82 4.30
N ILE A 215 -13.78 3.82 3.79
CA ILE A 215 -13.85 4.12 2.35
C ILE A 215 -12.48 4.54 1.85
N LEU A 216 -11.84 5.52 2.50
CA LEU A 216 -10.53 6.02 2.08
C LEU A 216 -9.47 4.91 2.09
N HIS A 217 -9.49 4.05 3.11
CA HIS A 217 -8.61 2.89 3.17
C HIS A 217 -8.85 1.92 2.02
N ALA A 218 -10.12 1.58 1.76
CA ALA A 218 -10.48 0.65 0.69
C ALA A 218 -10.08 1.19 -0.69
N LEU A 219 -10.38 2.46 -0.99
CA LEU A 219 -10.00 3.10 -2.24
C LEU A 219 -8.48 3.14 -2.43
N SER A 220 -7.73 3.51 -1.40
CA SER A 220 -6.26 3.48 -1.41
C SER A 220 -5.71 2.08 -1.73
N LYS A 221 -6.26 1.03 -1.12
CA LYS A 221 -5.85 -0.37 -1.38
C LYS A 221 -6.21 -0.85 -2.78
N LEU A 222 -7.34 -0.38 -3.31
CA LEU A 222 -7.78 -0.61 -4.69
C LEU A 222 -7.07 0.32 -5.69
N LYS A 223 -6.09 1.14 -5.26
CA LYS A 223 -5.36 2.10 -6.08
C LYS A 223 -6.25 3.14 -6.78
N ILE A 224 -7.42 3.42 -6.23
CA ILE A 224 -8.32 4.48 -6.69
C ILE A 224 -7.92 5.76 -5.94
N SER A 225 -7.33 6.71 -6.66
CA SER A 225 -6.86 7.98 -6.12
C SER A 225 -7.72 9.11 -6.67
N ASP A 226 -8.34 9.88 -5.78
CA ASP A 226 -9.12 11.09 -6.10
C ASP A 226 -8.69 12.19 -5.13
N VAL A 227 -8.02 13.22 -5.65
CA VAL A 227 -7.40 14.27 -4.83
C VAL A 227 -8.49 15.11 -4.15
N ASP A 228 -9.57 15.43 -4.87
CA ASP A 228 -10.68 16.24 -4.35
C ASP A 228 -11.38 15.56 -3.16
N LEU A 229 -11.59 14.24 -3.25
CA LEU A 229 -12.14 13.42 -2.17
C LEU A 229 -11.21 13.45 -0.96
N LEU A 230 -9.89 13.30 -1.17
CA LEU A 230 -8.90 13.33 -0.09
C LEU A 230 -8.82 14.71 0.56
N ASP A 231 -8.95 15.80 -0.20
CA ASP A 231 -8.98 17.17 0.31
C ASP A 231 -10.25 17.42 1.12
N ARG A 232 -11.43 17.07 0.59
CA ARG A 232 -12.71 17.19 1.32
C ARG A 232 -12.70 16.37 2.61
N ALA A 233 -12.20 15.13 2.53
CA ALA A 233 -12.04 14.27 3.68
C ALA A 233 -11.07 14.86 4.71
N CYS A 234 -9.96 15.44 4.27
CA CYS A 234 -8.96 16.06 5.13
C CYS A 234 -9.60 17.15 6.00
N HIS A 235 -10.33 18.08 5.38
CA HIS A 235 -11.03 19.16 6.08
C HIS A 235 -12.06 18.62 7.08
N HIS A 236 -12.86 17.64 6.67
CA HIS A 236 -13.88 17.04 7.53
C HIS A 236 -13.27 16.29 8.73
N ILE A 237 -12.19 15.53 8.50
CA ILE A 237 -11.46 14.79 9.54
C ILE A 237 -10.82 15.76 10.52
N LEU A 238 -10.21 16.85 10.06
CA LEU A 238 -9.63 17.86 10.92
C LEU A 238 -10.67 18.53 11.84
N LYS A 239 -11.85 18.87 11.29
CA LYS A 239 -12.95 19.47 12.06
C LYS A 239 -13.54 18.53 13.11
N ASN A 240 -13.54 17.22 12.83
CA ASN A 240 -14.15 16.18 13.67
C ASN A 240 -13.12 15.21 14.25
N PHE A 241 -11.88 15.65 14.44
CA PHE A 241 -10.76 14.75 14.76
C PHE A 241 -10.94 14.03 16.11
N ASN A 242 -11.70 14.62 17.03
CA ASN A 242 -12.09 13.99 18.31
C ASN A 242 -12.91 12.69 18.13
N GLN A 243 -13.51 12.46 16.96
CA GLN A 243 -14.25 11.23 16.64
C GLN A 243 -13.35 10.14 16.04
N VAL A 244 -12.08 10.45 15.73
CA VAL A 244 -11.11 9.49 15.19
C VAL A 244 -10.67 8.56 16.33
N ARG A 245 -10.82 7.26 16.11
CA ARG A 245 -10.40 6.21 17.06
C ARG A 245 -9.05 5.64 16.64
N CYS A 246 -8.33 5.02 17.58
CA CYS A 246 -7.01 4.43 17.32
C CYS A 246 -7.00 3.42 16.16
N ASN A 247 -8.05 2.61 16.02
CA ASN A 247 -8.16 1.65 14.91
C ASN A 247 -8.41 2.31 13.53
N HIS A 248 -8.79 3.59 13.48
CA HIS A 248 -8.91 4.35 12.23
C HIS A 248 -7.57 4.91 11.75
N ILE A 249 -6.56 5.01 12.62
CA ILE A 249 -5.27 5.62 12.28
C ILE A 249 -4.58 4.88 11.14
N ASN A 250 -4.57 3.55 11.17
CA ASN A 250 -4.00 2.74 10.08
C ASN A 250 -4.72 2.95 8.74
N HIS A 251 -6.04 3.18 8.79
CA HIS A 251 -6.81 3.49 7.59
C HIS A 251 -6.40 4.84 6.99
N LEU A 252 -6.25 5.86 7.82
CA LEU A 252 -5.84 7.20 7.41
C LEU A 252 -4.39 7.23 6.93
N ILE A 253 -3.47 6.53 7.62
CA ILE A 253 -2.09 6.38 7.16
C ILE A 253 -2.07 5.75 5.76
N SER A 254 -2.81 4.66 5.55
CA SER A 254 -2.89 4.02 4.23
C SER A 254 -3.42 4.97 3.16
N ALA A 255 -4.40 5.82 3.48
CA ALA A 255 -5.00 6.74 2.51
C ALA A 255 -4.08 7.91 2.14
N TYR A 256 -3.37 8.48 3.11
CA TYR A 256 -2.58 9.71 2.93
C TYR A 256 -1.05 9.47 2.79
N SER A 257 -0.60 8.22 2.94
CA SER A 257 0.80 7.84 2.72
C SER A 257 1.25 7.81 1.25
N PRO A 258 0.44 7.40 0.26
CA PRO A 258 0.87 7.36 -1.14
C PRO A 258 1.26 8.74 -1.66
N LYS A 259 2.31 8.82 -2.49
CA LYS A 259 2.71 10.07 -3.18
C LYS A 259 1.60 10.59 -4.11
N THR A 260 0.74 9.70 -4.59
CA THR A 260 -0.43 10.01 -5.43
C THR A 260 -1.57 10.68 -4.68
N SER A 261 -1.50 10.79 -3.35
CA SER A 261 -2.55 11.43 -2.54
C SER A 261 -2.77 12.90 -2.90
N GLY A 262 -1.81 13.56 -3.56
CA GLY A 262 -1.92 14.97 -3.95
C GLY A 262 -2.13 15.90 -2.75
N GLY A 263 -2.37 17.18 -3.00
CA GLY A 263 -2.82 18.16 -1.99
C GLY A 263 -1.82 18.50 -0.87
N ASN A 264 -2.14 19.53 -0.08
CA ASN A 264 -1.39 19.91 1.12
C ASN A 264 -2.11 19.39 2.39
N HIS A 265 -1.78 18.17 2.82
CA HIS A 265 -2.40 17.53 3.98
C HIS A 265 -1.53 17.57 5.24
N GLU A 266 -0.49 18.40 5.27
CA GLU A 266 0.51 18.40 6.35
C GLU A 266 -0.09 18.59 7.74
N VAL A 267 -1.13 19.43 7.84
CA VAL A 267 -1.83 19.69 9.10
C VAL A 267 -2.48 18.40 9.63
N LEU A 268 -3.15 17.65 8.76
CA LEU A 268 -3.73 16.35 9.13
C LEU A 268 -2.65 15.34 9.49
N LEU A 269 -1.60 15.23 8.67
CA LEU A 269 -0.50 14.31 8.89
C LEU A 269 0.19 14.57 10.25
N LEU A 270 0.49 15.83 10.57
CA LEU A 270 1.06 16.21 11.86
C LEU A 270 0.12 15.89 13.01
N ARG A 271 -1.20 16.12 12.84
CA ARG A 271 -2.21 15.78 13.86
C ARG A 271 -2.32 14.28 14.07
N LEU A 272 -2.18 13.47 13.02
CA LEU A 272 -2.13 12.01 13.10
C LEU A 272 -0.89 11.54 13.87
N VAL A 273 0.31 12.05 13.55
CA VAL A 273 1.54 11.70 14.27
C VAL A 273 1.43 12.06 15.76
N ASN A 274 0.91 13.25 16.07
CA ASN A 274 0.64 13.66 17.45
C ASN A 274 -0.31 12.69 18.17
N TYR A 275 -1.40 12.33 17.50
CA TYR A 275 -2.36 11.38 18.06
C TYR A 275 -1.73 10.01 18.31
N ILE A 276 -0.87 9.53 17.40
CA ILE A 276 -0.12 8.28 17.59
C ILE A 276 0.77 8.38 18.83
N CYS A 277 1.59 9.42 18.94
CA CYS A 277 2.47 9.60 20.10
C CYS A 277 1.69 9.61 21.43
N ALA A 278 0.53 10.25 21.47
CA ALA A 278 -0.31 10.31 22.66
C ALA A 278 -0.98 8.97 23.00
N ASN A 279 -1.36 8.17 21.98
CA ASN A 279 -2.23 7.01 22.15
C ASN A 279 -1.54 5.65 21.92
N VAL A 280 -0.27 5.60 21.49
CA VAL A 280 0.44 4.35 21.15
C VAL A 280 0.41 3.32 22.29
N LYS A 281 0.34 3.78 23.54
CA LYS A 281 0.26 2.89 24.71
C LYS A 281 -1.05 2.11 24.81
N SER A 282 -2.13 2.66 24.23
CA SER A 282 -3.48 2.09 24.23
C SER A 282 -3.81 1.31 22.95
N MET A 283 -2.94 1.38 21.94
CA MET A 283 -3.12 0.67 20.67
C MET A 283 -2.86 -0.82 20.87
N ASP A 284 -3.66 -1.66 20.21
CA ASP A 284 -3.39 -3.09 20.16
C ASP A 284 -2.12 -3.39 19.35
N SER A 285 -1.47 -4.51 19.64
CA SER A 285 -0.21 -4.93 19.04
C SER A 285 -0.22 -4.93 17.51
N ILE A 286 -1.33 -5.36 16.88
CA ILE A 286 -1.46 -5.41 15.42
C ILE A 286 -1.54 -4.00 14.86
N SER A 287 -2.29 -3.13 15.53
CA SER A 287 -2.39 -1.72 15.14
C SER A 287 -1.04 -1.00 15.22
N VAL A 288 -0.27 -1.21 16.31
CA VAL A 288 1.08 -0.62 16.45
C VAL A 288 2.00 -1.09 15.33
N TYR A 289 2.05 -2.41 15.09
CA TYR A 289 2.84 -2.99 14.02
C TYR A 289 2.46 -2.38 12.65
N ASN A 290 1.16 -2.32 12.34
CA ASN A 290 0.68 -1.79 11.07
C ASN A 290 0.98 -0.29 10.90
N THR A 291 0.92 0.48 11.99
CA THR A 291 1.31 1.90 11.97
C THR A 291 2.80 2.03 11.66
N LEU A 292 3.65 1.28 12.37
CA LEU A 292 5.10 1.33 12.19
C LEU A 292 5.51 1.02 10.74
N VAL A 293 4.94 -0.02 10.14
CA VAL A 293 5.31 -0.42 8.77
C VAL A 293 4.73 0.47 7.67
N GLN A 294 3.85 1.43 8.01
CA GLN A 294 3.20 2.31 7.03
C GLN A 294 3.53 3.80 7.24
N ILE A 295 4.09 4.19 8.38
CA ILE A 295 4.29 5.61 8.73
C ILE A 295 5.43 6.29 7.96
N GLY A 296 6.40 5.53 7.44
CA GLY A 296 7.63 6.06 6.82
C GLY A 296 7.40 7.19 5.80
N PRO A 297 6.55 7.02 4.77
CA PRO A 297 6.30 8.07 3.79
C PRO A 297 5.68 9.35 4.37
N ILE A 298 4.87 9.22 5.43
CA ILE A 298 4.30 10.38 6.13
C ILE A 298 5.40 11.16 6.86
N LEU A 299 6.30 10.47 7.55
CA LEU A 299 7.41 11.14 8.24
C LEU A 299 8.33 11.83 7.24
N GLN A 300 8.69 11.17 6.14
CA GLN A 300 9.50 11.77 5.08
C GLN A 300 8.84 13.04 4.50
N ARG A 301 7.52 13.02 4.28
CA ARG A 301 6.77 14.20 3.81
C ARG A 301 6.80 15.33 4.85
N LEU A 302 6.60 15.01 6.12
CA LEU A 302 6.60 16.01 7.19
C LEU A 302 7.98 16.64 7.44
N SER A 303 9.06 15.88 7.25
CA SER A 303 10.44 16.37 7.39
C SER A 303 10.85 17.31 6.26
N ARG A 304 10.48 17.01 5.00
CA ARG A 304 10.84 17.84 3.83
C ARG A 304 10.24 19.25 3.88
N SER A 305 9.02 19.37 4.39
CA SER A 305 8.34 20.67 4.48
C SER A 305 8.91 21.58 5.58
N GLY A 306 9.78 21.07 6.46
CA GLY A 306 10.47 21.86 7.47
C GLY A 306 11.65 22.67 6.92
N ASP A 307 12.31 22.17 5.86
CA ASP A 307 13.54 22.77 5.32
C ASP A 307 13.30 23.77 4.18
N GLY A 308 12.08 23.85 3.64
CA GLY A 308 11.74 24.70 2.50
C GLY A 308 11.43 26.17 2.80
N SER A 309 11.28 26.56 4.07
CA SER A 309 10.84 27.92 4.45
C SER A 309 11.99 28.92 4.67
N ALA A 310 13.25 28.53 4.45
CA ALA A 310 14.42 29.36 4.77
C ALA A 310 15.33 29.67 3.57
N ARG A 311 14.87 29.47 2.32
CA ARG A 311 15.75 29.58 1.15
C ARG A 311 15.16 30.25 -0.09
N GLU A 312 14.24 31.19 0.11
CA GLU A 312 13.91 32.18 -0.92
C GLU A 312 14.02 33.57 -0.30
N GLU A 313 15.19 34.18 -0.51
CA GLU A 313 15.46 35.60 -0.75
C GLU A 313 16.92 35.90 -0.37
N VAL A 314 17.56 36.78 -1.16
CA VAL A 314 18.96 37.26 -1.09
C VAL A 314 19.96 36.31 -1.78
N ALA A 315 20.71 36.64 -2.84
CA ALA A 315 20.98 37.87 -3.60
C ALA A 315 21.81 37.43 -4.84
N VAL A 316 21.48 37.92 -6.04
CA VAL A 316 22.16 39.01 -6.80
C VAL A 316 23.09 38.49 -7.89
N GLU A 317 22.88 39.10 -9.06
CA GLU A 317 23.55 39.01 -10.35
C GLU A 317 25.06 39.27 -10.26
N GLY A 318 25.83 38.64 -11.15
CA GLY A 318 27.27 38.87 -11.28
C GLY A 318 27.87 38.15 -12.49
N GLU A 319 28.00 38.93 -13.56
CA GLU A 319 28.63 38.77 -14.88
C GLU A 319 29.79 37.78 -15.14
N MET A 320 29.94 37.53 -16.44
CA MET A 320 30.92 36.72 -17.17
C MET A 320 32.40 37.04 -16.93
N SER A 321 33.27 36.02 -17.00
CA SER A 321 34.51 36.09 -17.82
C SER A 321 35.15 34.71 -18.05
N ASN A 322 35.66 34.51 -19.26
CA ASN A 322 36.41 33.36 -19.78
C ASN A 322 37.76 33.12 -19.08
N GLY A 323 38.22 31.86 -19.07
CA GLY A 323 39.62 31.52 -18.81
C GLY A 323 39.94 30.03 -19.03
N MET A 324 40.70 29.73 -20.08
CA MET A 324 41.36 28.45 -20.33
C MET A 324 42.37 28.09 -19.23
N GLY A 325 42.59 26.80 -18.96
CA GLY A 325 43.89 26.32 -18.47
C GLY A 325 43.88 25.12 -17.52
N GLU A 326 44.46 24.02 -18.02
CA GLU A 326 45.23 22.98 -17.31
C GLU A 326 44.55 21.75 -16.68
N GLU A 327 44.84 20.61 -17.33
CA GLU A 327 44.77 19.26 -16.79
C GLU A 327 45.86 19.01 -15.73
N VAL A 328 45.47 18.45 -14.58
CA VAL A 328 46.35 17.59 -13.76
C VAL A 328 45.52 16.45 -13.16
N PRO A 329 46.00 15.19 -13.16
CA PRO A 329 45.21 14.03 -12.76
C PRO A 329 45.44 13.60 -11.30
N ARG A 330 44.44 12.92 -10.72
CA ARG A 330 44.49 11.72 -9.85
C ARG A 330 43.72 11.80 -8.53
N ARG A 331 43.26 10.59 -8.16
CA ARG A 331 42.70 10.07 -6.90
C ARG A 331 41.24 10.46 -6.69
N GLY A 332 40.30 9.53 -6.53
CA GLY A 332 40.40 8.13 -6.12
C GLY A 332 39.23 7.93 -5.17
N ALA A 333 38.35 6.98 -5.50
CA ALA A 333 37.10 6.68 -4.83
C ALA A 333 37.23 6.70 -3.29
N ASP A 334 36.47 7.58 -2.61
CA ASP A 334 36.14 7.49 -1.18
C ASP A 334 35.05 8.48 -0.71
N ASP A 335 34.25 9.11 -1.59
CA ASP A 335 33.24 10.11 -1.19
C ASP A 335 31.80 9.58 -1.00
N GLU A 336 31.53 8.29 -1.25
CA GLU A 336 30.18 7.71 -1.04
C GLU A 336 29.90 7.25 0.41
N GLN A 337 30.86 7.38 1.33
CA GLN A 337 30.70 6.94 2.74
C GLN A 337 30.08 7.98 3.67
N ARG A 338 29.78 9.22 3.23
CA ARG A 338 29.29 10.28 4.13
C ARG A 338 27.78 10.46 4.23
N GLU A 339 26.96 9.79 3.42
CA GLU A 339 25.53 10.12 3.33
C GLU A 339 24.57 9.26 4.17
N TYR A 340 25.04 8.24 4.89
CA TYR A 340 24.15 7.30 5.60
C TYR A 340 24.39 7.13 7.12
N CYS A 341 25.21 7.98 7.76
CA CYS A 341 25.51 7.87 9.19
C CYS A 341 25.59 9.19 9.97
N HIS A 342 24.78 10.19 9.64
CA HIS A 342 24.69 11.42 10.44
C HIS A 342 23.28 11.66 10.99
N LEU A 343 22.89 10.85 11.99
CA LEU A 343 21.95 11.27 13.05
C LEU A 343 22.02 10.33 14.27
N VAL A 344 23.22 9.95 14.70
CA VAL A 344 23.41 9.49 16.08
C VAL A 344 23.54 10.74 16.95
N LYS A 345 22.40 11.39 17.26
CA LYS A 345 22.34 12.13 18.52
C LYS A 345 22.30 11.06 19.60
N SER A 346 23.37 10.97 20.39
CA SER A 346 23.48 10.05 21.51
C SER A 346 22.29 10.28 22.46
N THR A 347 21.24 9.47 22.33
CA THR A 347 20.24 9.30 23.38
C THR A 347 20.72 8.12 24.22
N HIS A 348 21.63 8.40 25.15
CA HIS A 348 21.79 7.54 26.31
C HIS A 348 20.43 7.46 27.01
N GLY A 349 19.90 6.24 27.10
CA GLY A 349 18.73 5.96 27.91
C GLY A 349 19.12 6.07 29.37
N GLU A 350 18.82 7.21 29.98
CA GLU A 350 18.75 7.34 31.43
C GLU A 350 17.30 7.15 31.87
N ASP A 351 17.11 6.18 32.77
CA ASP A 351 15.85 5.95 33.49
C ASP A 351 15.50 7.19 34.35
N PRO A 352 14.22 7.55 34.53
CA PRO A 352 13.85 8.71 35.32
C PRO A 352 13.97 8.38 36.82
N GLN A 353 15.04 8.85 37.47
CA GLN A 353 15.07 9.02 38.91
C GLN A 353 14.40 10.35 39.31
N ALA A 354 13.55 10.26 40.33
CA ALA A 354 12.88 11.38 40.99
C ALA A 354 13.89 12.27 41.74
N GLY A 355 13.80 13.59 41.58
CA GLY A 355 14.59 14.57 42.30
C GLY A 355 14.12 15.99 42.02
N ALA A 356 14.06 16.82 43.06
CA ALA A 356 13.31 18.07 43.13
C ALA A 356 14.01 19.31 42.56
N ASN A 357 13.19 20.33 42.27
CA ASN A 357 13.42 21.78 42.30
C ASN A 357 14.62 22.41 41.58
N GLY A 358 14.28 23.34 40.67
CA GLY A 358 15.21 24.38 40.21
C GLY A 358 14.64 25.14 39.02
N GLY A 359 13.91 26.24 39.29
CA GLY A 359 13.38 27.10 38.25
C GLY A 359 14.47 27.91 37.54
N SER A 360 14.34 28.05 36.23
CA SER A 360 14.93 29.17 35.50
C SER A 360 14.07 29.51 34.27
N ASN A 361 13.68 30.78 34.22
CA ASN A 361 12.95 31.40 33.12
C ASN A 361 13.81 31.42 31.86
N GLY A 362 13.38 30.70 30.83
CA GLY A 362 13.89 30.82 29.46
C GLY A 362 12.72 31.00 28.51
N ARG A 363 12.48 32.25 28.09
CA ARG A 363 11.56 32.61 27.01
C ARG A 363 11.95 31.84 25.74
N SER A 364 11.16 30.83 25.36
CA SER A 364 11.31 30.12 24.11
C SER A 364 10.51 30.83 23.01
N ASN A 365 11.21 31.27 21.98
CA ASN A 365 10.63 31.58 20.68
C ASN A 365 10.04 30.28 20.10
N GLY A 366 8.75 30.06 20.35
CA GLY A 366 8.00 28.90 19.90
C GLY A 366 7.45 29.11 18.49
N GLY A 367 8.06 28.45 17.51
CA GLY A 367 7.52 28.38 16.15
C GLY A 367 7.87 27.08 15.43
N SER A 368 9.14 26.68 15.40
CA SER A 368 9.59 25.51 14.63
C SER A 368 10.04 24.30 15.48
N SER A 369 10.33 24.48 16.77
CA SER A 369 10.88 23.41 17.62
C SER A 369 9.91 22.26 17.92
N GLY A 370 8.59 22.53 17.97
CA GLY A 370 7.60 21.50 18.31
C GLY A 370 7.48 20.39 17.27
N ARG A 371 7.51 20.74 15.97
CA ARG A 371 7.25 19.80 14.86
C ARG A 371 8.38 18.78 14.67
N SER A 372 9.64 19.21 14.69
CA SER A 372 10.81 18.31 14.61
C SER A 372 10.82 17.33 15.78
N ASN A 373 10.59 17.82 17.01
CA ASN A 373 10.60 16.99 18.21
C ASN A 373 9.56 15.86 18.19
N ILE A 374 8.42 16.03 17.52
CA ILE A 374 7.37 15.00 17.47
C ILE A 374 7.71 13.89 16.46
N VAL A 375 8.20 14.28 15.28
CA VAL A 375 8.61 13.34 14.22
C VAL A 375 9.75 12.46 14.71
N ASP A 376 10.71 13.03 15.44
CA ASP A 376 11.84 12.27 16.00
C ASP A 376 11.43 11.31 17.12
N ARG A 377 10.34 11.60 17.84
CA ARG A 377 9.87 10.78 18.98
C ARG A 377 9.00 9.60 18.58
N VAL A 378 8.28 9.67 17.47
CA VAL A 378 7.28 8.63 17.12
C VAL A 378 7.93 7.29 16.80
N VAL A 379 9.09 7.29 16.15
CA VAL A 379 9.78 6.06 15.71
C VAL A 379 10.28 5.24 16.90
N PRO A 380 11.05 5.78 17.87
CA PRO A 380 11.44 5.03 19.07
C PRO A 380 10.24 4.50 19.86
N LEU A 381 9.15 5.28 19.97
CA LEU A 381 7.94 4.89 20.68
C LEU A 381 7.25 3.69 20.02
N LEU A 382 7.13 3.68 18.69
CA LEU A 382 6.54 2.58 17.94
C LEU A 382 7.40 1.32 18.06
N PHE A 383 8.72 1.41 17.92
CA PHE A 383 9.62 0.26 18.07
C PHE A 383 9.60 -0.33 19.49
N SER A 384 9.57 0.53 20.52
CA SER A 384 9.41 0.11 21.91
C SER A 384 8.13 -0.71 22.12
N ARG A 385 7.05 -0.38 21.41
CA ARG A 385 5.75 -1.06 21.51
C ARG A 385 5.65 -2.31 20.65
N VAL A 386 6.17 -2.30 19.41
CA VAL A 386 6.23 -3.53 18.59
C VAL A 386 7.03 -4.63 19.28
N ASN A 387 7.98 -4.25 20.13
CA ASN A 387 8.75 -5.17 20.95
C ASN A 387 7.90 -6.17 21.75
N THR A 388 6.68 -5.81 22.16
CA THR A 388 5.80 -6.70 22.93
C THR A 388 5.12 -7.77 22.07
N CYS A 389 5.14 -7.64 20.74
CA CYS A 389 4.45 -8.56 19.84
C CYS A 389 5.34 -9.27 18.82
N ILE A 390 6.66 -9.02 18.81
CA ILE A 390 7.60 -9.63 17.84
C ILE A 390 7.45 -11.16 17.77
N ALA A 391 7.31 -11.82 18.93
CA ALA A 391 7.21 -13.27 19.02
C ALA A 391 6.03 -13.88 18.22
N PHE A 392 4.95 -13.10 18.06
CA PHE A 392 3.74 -13.52 17.37
C PHE A 392 3.74 -13.17 15.87
N LEU A 393 4.75 -12.44 15.40
CA LEU A 393 4.84 -12.08 13.98
C LEU A 393 5.22 -13.31 13.15
N SER A 394 4.54 -13.47 12.01
CA SER A 394 4.96 -14.41 10.96
C SER A 394 6.28 -13.96 10.32
N LEU A 395 6.99 -14.85 9.62
CA LEU A 395 8.21 -14.49 8.90
C LEU A 395 7.98 -13.31 7.94
N LYS A 396 6.88 -13.34 7.18
CA LYS A 396 6.48 -12.24 6.29
C LYS A 396 6.30 -10.91 7.02
N GLN A 397 5.78 -10.93 8.24
CA GLN A 397 5.65 -9.72 9.06
C GLN A 397 7.00 -9.26 9.63
N LEU A 398 7.87 -10.19 10.03
CA LEU A 398 9.23 -9.86 10.45
C LEU A 398 10.01 -9.20 9.31
N VAL A 399 9.96 -9.75 8.10
CA VAL A 399 10.63 -9.16 6.92
C VAL A 399 10.16 -7.73 6.67
N LYS A 400 8.85 -7.47 6.73
CA LYS A 400 8.32 -6.09 6.61
C LYS A 400 8.81 -5.17 7.72
N LEU A 401 8.95 -5.68 8.94
CA LEU A 401 9.51 -4.94 10.06
C LEU A 401 11.00 -4.60 9.82
N LEU A 402 11.79 -5.53 9.27
CA LEU A 402 13.18 -5.28 8.87
C LEU A 402 13.28 -4.16 7.83
N CYS A 403 12.44 -4.24 6.78
CA CYS A 403 12.39 -3.18 5.76
C CYS A 403 12.03 -1.82 6.38
N SER A 404 11.04 -1.80 7.27
CA SER A 404 10.60 -0.56 7.94
C SER A 404 11.69 0.00 8.87
N TYR A 405 12.43 -0.87 9.56
CA TYR A 405 13.56 -0.48 10.40
C TYR A 405 14.66 0.20 9.59
N ARG A 406 15.02 -0.39 8.43
CA ARG A 406 15.98 0.19 7.50
C ARG A 406 15.49 1.52 6.94
N GLU A 407 14.24 1.59 6.48
CA GLU A 407 13.65 2.81 5.88
C GLU A 407 13.52 3.97 6.86
N LEU A 408 13.27 3.67 8.15
CA LEU A 408 13.14 4.68 9.20
C LEU A 408 14.49 5.09 9.81
N ASN A 409 15.59 4.48 9.38
CA ASN A 409 16.96 4.74 9.84
C ASN A 409 17.08 4.84 11.38
N TYR A 410 16.40 3.95 12.09
CA TYR A 410 16.42 3.90 13.55
C TYR A 410 17.34 2.77 14.00
N PHE A 411 18.27 3.03 14.93
CA PHE A 411 19.10 1.98 15.51
C PHE A 411 18.86 1.78 17.01
N ASN A 412 18.53 0.55 17.41
CA ASN A 412 18.46 0.15 18.82
C ASN A 412 19.06 -1.25 19.01
N TYR A 413 20.23 -1.30 19.65
CA TYR A 413 20.99 -2.54 19.85
C TYR A 413 20.18 -3.63 20.55
N THR A 414 19.52 -3.30 21.67
CA THR A 414 18.73 -4.27 22.46
C THR A 414 17.56 -4.83 21.65
N PHE A 415 16.88 -3.99 20.88
CA PHE A 415 15.79 -4.42 20.02
C PHE A 415 16.27 -5.36 18.91
N VAL A 416 17.37 -5.02 18.22
CA VAL A 416 17.88 -5.81 17.10
C VAL A 416 18.51 -7.11 17.57
N TYR A 417 19.60 -7.02 18.32
CA TYR A 417 20.46 -8.16 18.61
C TYR A 417 19.89 -9.06 19.68
N LYS A 418 19.26 -8.49 20.71
CA LYS A 418 18.72 -9.29 21.82
C LYS A 418 17.30 -9.80 21.57
N ARG A 419 16.63 -9.38 20.48
CA ARG A 419 15.24 -9.77 20.23
C ARG A 419 14.93 -10.06 18.77
N LEU A 420 14.99 -9.06 17.89
CA LEU A 420 14.51 -9.20 16.52
C LEU A 420 15.23 -10.32 15.77
N LEU A 421 16.57 -10.38 15.86
CA LEU A 421 17.36 -11.42 15.22
C LEU A 421 17.08 -12.81 15.78
N LEU A 422 16.89 -12.95 17.10
CA LEU A 422 16.53 -14.23 17.72
C LEU A 422 15.20 -14.77 17.20
N PHE A 423 14.18 -13.91 17.09
CA PHE A 423 12.89 -14.32 16.55
C PHE A 423 12.95 -14.60 15.06
N LEU A 424 13.69 -13.80 14.29
CA LEU A 424 13.91 -14.04 12.86
C LEU A 424 14.58 -15.40 12.63
N LEU A 425 15.67 -15.69 13.34
CA LEU A 425 16.38 -16.97 13.26
C LEU A 425 15.47 -18.14 13.63
N SER A 426 14.70 -18.01 14.73
CA SER A 426 13.71 -19.03 15.14
C SER A 426 12.66 -19.30 14.04
N LYS A 427 12.14 -18.26 13.38
CA LYS A 427 11.19 -18.43 12.28
C LYS A 427 11.84 -19.03 11.04
N LEU A 428 13.07 -18.64 10.69
CA LEU A 428 13.80 -19.22 9.56
C LEU A 428 14.11 -20.71 9.74
N ARG A 429 14.48 -21.12 10.97
CA ARG A 429 14.71 -22.54 11.29
C ARG A 429 13.45 -23.40 11.19
N THR A 430 12.29 -22.84 11.49
CA THR A 430 11.01 -23.58 11.59
C THR A 430 10.10 -23.42 10.37
N GLN A 431 10.26 -22.35 9.59
CA GLN A 431 9.47 -22.09 8.37
C GLN A 431 10.32 -22.31 7.13
N HIS A 432 10.10 -23.43 6.44
CA HIS A 432 10.90 -23.82 5.27
C HIS A 432 10.51 -23.17 3.93
N LYS A 433 9.61 -22.17 3.92
CA LYS A 433 9.05 -21.62 2.66
C LYS A 433 8.97 -20.09 2.70
N ALA A 434 10.12 -19.42 2.64
CA ALA A 434 10.18 -18.01 2.29
C ALA A 434 10.34 -17.85 0.77
N LEU A 435 9.82 -16.74 0.23
CA LEU A 435 10.01 -16.37 -1.17
C LEU A 435 11.41 -15.75 -1.38
N ALA A 436 11.89 -15.77 -2.62
CA ALA A 436 13.19 -15.18 -2.96
C ALA A 436 13.33 -13.72 -2.50
N GLY A 437 12.30 -12.88 -2.71
CA GLY A 437 12.31 -11.48 -2.27
C GLY A 437 12.36 -11.32 -0.73
N GLU A 438 11.81 -12.27 0.03
CA GLU A 438 11.90 -12.25 1.50
C GLU A 438 13.32 -12.55 1.97
N TYR A 439 13.98 -13.53 1.36
CA TYR A 439 15.39 -13.84 1.61
C TYR A 439 16.32 -12.66 1.26
N ILE A 440 16.12 -12.04 0.09
CA ILE A 440 16.89 -10.87 -0.34
C ILE A 440 16.73 -9.73 0.66
N SER A 441 15.49 -9.43 1.08
CA SER A 441 15.22 -8.36 2.05
C SER A 441 15.88 -8.60 3.40
N ILE A 442 16.03 -9.86 3.83
CA ILE A 442 16.79 -10.22 5.04
C ILE A 442 18.28 -9.92 4.85
N LEU A 443 18.89 -10.33 3.74
CA LEU A 443 20.30 -10.03 3.46
C LEU A 443 20.56 -8.52 3.39
N GLU A 444 19.68 -7.77 2.73
CA GLU A 444 19.83 -6.32 2.66
C GLU A 444 19.76 -5.68 4.05
N TYR A 445 18.86 -6.15 4.92
CA TYR A 445 18.82 -5.67 6.30
C TYR A 445 20.13 -5.93 7.03
N VAL A 446 20.71 -7.14 6.86
CA VAL A 446 22.00 -7.50 7.46
C VAL A 446 23.12 -6.59 6.97
N THR A 447 23.10 -6.16 5.70
CA THR A 447 24.11 -5.21 5.16
C THR A 447 24.09 -3.84 5.83
N CYS A 448 23.03 -3.49 6.56
CA CYS A 448 22.89 -2.22 7.27
C CYS A 448 23.25 -2.31 8.76
N LEU A 449 23.60 -3.49 9.26
CA LEU A 449 23.91 -3.68 10.67
C LEU A 449 25.39 -3.35 10.98
N PRO A 450 25.67 -2.65 12.09
CA PRO A 450 27.03 -2.25 12.44
C PRO A 450 27.91 -3.40 12.96
N TYR A 451 27.31 -4.49 13.45
CA TYR A 451 28.02 -5.63 14.02
C TYR A 451 27.47 -6.95 13.47
N VAL A 452 28.35 -7.92 13.29
CA VAL A 452 28.02 -9.30 12.96
C VAL A 452 28.12 -10.13 14.25
N ASP A 453 27.06 -10.84 14.61
CA ASP A 453 27.05 -11.81 15.71
C ASP A 453 26.74 -13.22 15.18
N SER A 454 26.80 -14.24 16.05
CA SER A 454 26.55 -15.62 15.66
C SER A 454 25.14 -15.84 15.10
N ASN A 455 24.15 -15.05 15.52
CA ASN A 455 22.80 -15.14 14.96
C ASN A 455 22.78 -14.66 13.50
N ILE A 456 23.49 -13.58 13.19
CA ILE A 456 23.62 -13.05 11.83
C ILE A 456 24.32 -14.05 10.92
N GLU A 457 25.44 -14.63 11.37
CA GLU A 457 26.17 -15.64 10.60
C GLU A 457 25.26 -16.82 10.25
N GLU A 458 24.49 -17.31 11.23
CA GLU A 458 23.56 -18.41 10.99
C GLU A 458 22.39 -18.02 10.10
N ILE A 459 21.84 -16.81 10.26
CA ILE A 459 20.80 -16.28 9.36
C ILE A 459 21.33 -16.23 7.93
N ILE A 460 22.53 -15.67 7.71
CA ILE A 460 23.16 -15.62 6.38
C ILE A 460 23.26 -17.03 5.82
N ASN A 461 23.80 -17.99 6.58
CA ASN A 461 23.93 -19.38 6.13
C ASN A 461 22.59 -20.03 5.75
N ILE A 462 21.54 -19.87 6.56
CA ILE A 462 20.21 -20.38 6.23
C ILE A 462 19.68 -19.73 4.94
N VAL A 463 19.87 -18.42 4.79
CA VAL A 463 19.39 -17.68 3.62
C VAL A 463 20.14 -18.11 2.36
N THR A 464 21.47 -18.19 2.39
CA THR A 464 22.31 -18.54 1.23
C THR A 464 22.05 -19.97 0.76
N VAL A 465 21.85 -20.92 1.67
CA VAL A 465 21.52 -22.32 1.33
C VAL A 465 20.14 -22.46 0.66
N ASN A 466 19.19 -21.57 0.95
CA ASN A 466 17.81 -21.71 0.49
C ASN A 466 17.45 -20.82 -0.70
N ILE A 467 18.08 -19.66 -0.85
CA ILE A 467 17.73 -18.73 -1.93
C ILE A 467 17.89 -19.33 -3.34
N PRO A 468 18.91 -20.14 -3.70
CA PRO A 468 19.03 -20.70 -5.05
C PRO A 468 17.86 -21.59 -5.44
N LYS A 469 17.26 -22.27 -4.44
CA LYS A 469 16.16 -23.22 -4.64
C LYS A 469 14.85 -22.54 -5.02
N VAL A 470 14.67 -21.28 -4.61
CA VAL A 470 13.42 -20.54 -4.78
C VAL A 470 13.55 -19.32 -5.71
N LEU A 471 14.77 -18.97 -6.14
CA LEU A 471 15.03 -17.80 -6.97
C LEU A 471 14.42 -17.96 -8.38
N PRO A 472 13.42 -17.14 -8.76
CA PRO A 472 12.94 -17.03 -10.14
C PRO A 472 13.77 -15.99 -10.91
N TYR A 473 13.63 -15.97 -12.24
CA TYR A 473 14.16 -14.84 -13.02
C TYR A 473 13.35 -13.58 -12.72
N ASN A 474 13.98 -12.61 -12.07
CA ASN A 474 13.50 -11.25 -11.86
C ASN A 474 14.73 -10.35 -11.80
N HIS A 475 14.86 -9.42 -12.75
CA HIS A 475 16.07 -8.59 -12.90
C HIS A 475 16.41 -7.79 -11.62
N GLU A 476 15.40 -7.21 -10.96
CA GLU A 476 15.57 -6.43 -9.73
C GLU A 476 16.06 -7.31 -8.57
N HIS A 477 15.45 -8.48 -8.38
CA HIS A 477 15.88 -9.45 -7.37
C HIS A 477 17.32 -9.92 -7.59
N LEU A 478 17.69 -10.24 -8.84
CA LEU A 478 19.06 -10.63 -9.16
C LEU A 478 20.06 -9.52 -8.82
N CYS A 479 19.70 -8.28 -9.16
CA CYS A 479 20.55 -7.13 -8.88
C CYS A 479 20.76 -6.92 -7.37
N ARG A 480 19.66 -6.93 -6.61
CA ARG A 480 19.67 -6.75 -5.16
C ARG A 480 20.41 -7.89 -4.45
N LEU A 481 20.23 -9.13 -4.90
CA LEU A 481 20.95 -10.29 -4.35
C LEU A 481 22.45 -10.16 -4.54
N LEU A 482 22.92 -9.90 -5.76
CA LEU A 482 24.35 -9.77 -6.04
C LEU A 482 24.99 -8.59 -5.30
N HIS A 483 24.26 -7.48 -5.15
CA HIS A 483 24.69 -6.38 -4.30
C HIS A 483 24.88 -6.80 -2.84
N CYS A 484 23.95 -7.58 -2.29
CA CYS A 484 24.09 -8.15 -0.95
C CYS A 484 25.29 -9.09 -0.86
N CYS A 485 25.47 -10.00 -1.83
CA CYS A 485 26.60 -10.92 -1.85
C CYS A 485 27.93 -10.16 -1.86
N LYS A 486 28.05 -9.11 -2.68
CA LYS A 486 29.25 -8.25 -2.72
C LYS A 486 29.51 -7.59 -1.37
N ARG A 487 28.49 -6.99 -0.74
CA ARG A 487 28.64 -6.26 0.52
C ARG A 487 28.91 -7.16 1.72
N LEU A 488 28.33 -8.35 1.73
CA LEU A 488 28.50 -9.36 2.78
C LEU A 488 29.64 -10.34 2.50
N GLN A 489 30.36 -10.17 1.38
CA GLN A 489 31.42 -11.08 0.93
C GLN A 489 30.97 -12.55 0.84
N ILE A 490 29.72 -12.76 0.37
CA ILE A 490 29.17 -14.10 0.16
C ILE A 490 29.67 -14.62 -1.19
N CYS A 491 30.52 -15.63 -1.15
CA CYS A 491 30.98 -16.39 -2.32
C CYS A 491 30.37 -17.80 -2.28
N ASP A 492 29.16 -17.95 -2.82
CA ASP A 492 28.43 -19.22 -2.85
C ASP A 492 28.17 -19.64 -4.31
N ASP A 493 28.79 -20.76 -4.71
CA ASP A 493 28.72 -21.26 -6.09
C ASP A 493 27.29 -21.62 -6.50
N ALA A 494 26.46 -22.11 -5.56
CA ALA A 494 25.08 -22.47 -5.88
C ALA A 494 24.25 -21.22 -6.21
N ILE A 495 24.49 -20.09 -5.53
CA ILE A 495 23.88 -18.80 -5.88
C ILE A 495 24.37 -18.37 -7.26
N LEU A 496 25.68 -18.34 -7.50
CA LEU A 496 26.26 -17.84 -8.74
C LEU A 496 25.82 -18.67 -9.95
N SER A 497 25.91 -20.00 -9.89
CA SER A 497 25.44 -20.90 -10.94
C SER A 497 23.94 -20.75 -11.18
N ARG A 498 23.14 -20.52 -10.13
CA ARG A 498 21.70 -20.30 -10.29
C ARG A 498 21.40 -18.99 -11.00
N VAL A 499 22.08 -17.90 -10.61
CA VAL A 499 21.95 -16.59 -11.26
C VAL A 499 22.33 -16.69 -12.73
N ASP A 500 23.47 -17.33 -13.02
CA ASP A 500 23.97 -17.48 -14.38
C ASP A 500 22.99 -18.28 -15.26
N TYR A 501 22.52 -19.43 -14.76
CA TYR A 501 21.47 -20.21 -15.44
C TYR A 501 20.23 -19.38 -15.76
N LEU A 502 19.75 -18.57 -14.80
CA LEU A 502 18.57 -17.73 -14.99
C LEU A 502 18.80 -16.62 -16.03
N VAL A 503 19.99 -16.00 -16.03
CA VAL A 503 20.38 -14.97 -16.99
C VAL A 503 20.50 -15.57 -18.40
N ILE A 504 21.23 -16.68 -18.57
CA ILE A 504 21.41 -17.36 -19.86
C ILE A 504 20.05 -17.78 -20.43
N ARG A 505 19.20 -18.42 -19.61
CA ARG A 505 17.86 -18.86 -20.04
C ARG A 505 16.95 -17.70 -20.46
N ASN A 506 17.16 -16.51 -19.90
CA ASN A 506 16.33 -15.32 -20.16
C ASN A 506 17.12 -14.20 -20.88
N LYS A 507 18.16 -14.54 -21.65
CA LYS A 507 19.10 -13.61 -22.26
C LYS A 507 18.43 -12.41 -22.94
N ARG A 508 17.41 -12.63 -23.78
CA ARG A 508 16.70 -11.55 -24.49
C ARG A 508 16.01 -10.55 -23.56
N ASN A 509 15.43 -11.04 -22.46
CA ASN A 509 14.79 -10.16 -21.46
C ASN A 509 15.85 -9.42 -20.66
N PHE A 510 16.96 -10.08 -20.33
CA PHE A 510 18.07 -9.49 -19.60
C PHE A 510 18.74 -8.36 -20.40
N GLU A 511 19.05 -8.62 -21.68
CA GLU A 511 19.62 -7.62 -22.59
C GLU A 511 18.68 -6.42 -22.74
N ARG A 512 17.38 -6.66 -22.96
CA ARG A 512 16.38 -5.59 -23.11
C ARG A 512 16.31 -4.66 -21.90
N VAL A 513 16.35 -5.21 -20.68
CA VAL A 513 16.28 -4.41 -19.45
C VAL A 513 17.61 -3.71 -19.17
N SER A 514 18.74 -4.33 -19.54
CA SER A 514 20.08 -3.80 -19.28
C SER A 514 20.52 -2.74 -20.29
N THR A 515 19.93 -2.68 -21.49
CA THR A 515 20.27 -1.69 -22.53
C THR A 515 19.42 -0.42 -22.47
N VAL A 516 18.39 -0.36 -21.62
CA VAL A 516 17.66 0.90 -21.36
C VAL A 516 18.52 1.75 -20.42
N GLU A 517 18.71 3.04 -20.74
CA GLU A 517 19.61 4.02 -20.08
C GLU A 517 19.37 4.27 -18.57
N HIS A 518 18.51 3.48 -17.92
CA HIS A 518 18.27 3.49 -16.48
C HIS A 518 18.93 2.33 -15.72
N ALA A 519 19.84 1.58 -16.35
CA ALA A 519 20.71 0.67 -15.63
C ALA A 519 21.53 1.46 -14.57
N SER A 520 21.09 1.42 -13.32
CA SER A 520 21.81 1.98 -12.18
C SER A 520 23.27 1.51 -12.19
N GLN A 521 24.19 2.28 -11.62
CA GLN A 521 25.60 1.89 -11.49
C GLN A 521 25.78 0.46 -10.92
N VAL A 522 24.82 -0.01 -10.11
CA VAL A 522 24.75 -1.38 -9.58
C VAL A 522 24.54 -2.40 -10.70
N SER A 523 23.59 -2.19 -11.60
CA SER A 523 23.35 -3.08 -12.74
C SER A 523 24.51 -3.12 -13.74
N LYS A 524 25.23 -2.01 -13.95
CA LYS A 524 26.48 -2.00 -14.74
C LYS A 524 27.58 -2.82 -14.05
N GLY A 525 27.81 -2.62 -12.75
CA GLY A 525 28.80 -3.40 -12.00
C GLY A 525 28.45 -4.89 -11.86
N ILE A 526 27.17 -5.24 -11.93
CA ILE A 526 26.68 -6.63 -11.93
C ILE A 526 26.84 -7.27 -13.30
N CYS A 527 26.53 -6.54 -14.38
CA CYS A 527 26.87 -6.96 -15.72
C CYS A 527 28.37 -7.17 -15.85
N ASP A 528 29.21 -6.28 -15.30
CA ASP A 528 30.67 -6.43 -15.31
C ASP A 528 31.12 -7.64 -14.47
N TYR A 529 30.57 -7.85 -13.28
CA TYR A 529 30.88 -9.02 -12.43
C TYR A 529 30.47 -10.35 -13.10
N LEU A 530 29.27 -10.40 -13.68
CA LEU A 530 28.78 -11.57 -14.41
C LEU A 530 29.55 -11.77 -15.72
N TYR A 531 29.88 -10.71 -16.46
CA TYR A 531 30.69 -10.80 -17.68
C TYR A 531 32.12 -11.23 -17.40
N VAL A 532 32.74 -10.74 -16.32
CA VAL A 532 34.09 -11.15 -15.94
C VAL A 532 34.11 -12.62 -15.54
N ASN A 533 33.13 -13.10 -14.76
CA ASN A 533 33.04 -14.52 -14.42
C ASN A 533 32.69 -15.41 -15.63
N LEU A 534 31.75 -14.99 -16.48
CA LEU A 534 31.43 -15.69 -17.74
C LEU A 534 32.59 -15.70 -18.75
N ALA A 535 33.39 -14.63 -18.79
CA ALA A 535 34.57 -14.54 -19.64
C ALA A 535 35.74 -15.38 -19.10
N ASN A 536 35.86 -15.51 -17.77
CA ASN A 536 36.85 -16.35 -17.13
C ASN A 536 36.53 -17.84 -17.31
N GLU A 537 35.26 -18.26 -17.24
CA GLU A 537 34.86 -19.65 -17.54
C GLU A 537 35.04 -20.03 -19.01
N ARG A 538 34.85 -19.09 -19.96
CA ARG A 538 35.16 -19.33 -21.39
C ARG A 538 36.66 -19.42 -21.69
N LYS A 539 37.52 -19.00 -20.76
CA LYS A 539 38.97 -18.99 -20.94
C LYS A 539 39.70 -20.13 -20.23
N GLY A 540 39.00 -21.04 -19.54
CA GLY A 540 39.57 -22.28 -19.01
C GLY A 540 40.91 -22.09 -18.30
N ILE A 541 40.86 -21.68 -17.03
CA ILE A 541 41.99 -21.86 -16.09
C ILE A 541 41.58 -22.94 -15.09
#